data_AF-A0A9Q8QWY7-F1
#
_entry.id   AF-A0A9Q8QWY7-F1
#
_cell.length_a   1.000
_cell.length_b   1.000
_cell.length_c   1.000
_cell.angle_alpha   90.00
_cell.angle_beta   90.00
_cell.angle_gamma   90.00
#
_symmetry.space_group_name_H-M   'P 1'
#
loop_
_entity.id
_entity.type
_entity.pdbx_description
1 polymer ?
#
loop_
_entity_poly.entity_id
_entity_poly.type
_entity_poly.pdbx_seq_one_letter_code
_entity_poly.pdbx_strand_id
1 'polypeptide(L)'
;MNQACVRNDTIDAGNHHGRPQYRSFLRFLTSQERNVIWLLLAVAFLPVDGTTLGLYAPFWSPISPALFAVYCLCNWRQLRIAANRYLPMFLLPVVCIILSIPGWLKFGIHLNAAFMSITGLLGVLATLGAIALAFDIKRIPWRTPLRILIASYWVSFGVGVVQWLSIRLRAKPLTDYFSHLMYRQYISDNSVWGGGRPQFLFAEPSYIGMHLFGILLPLMWLMRGRDRIYAKRLRDLIVTYAVGAVLMQAGTRIVIDSVVALLIALVARTDWHDGARRVRGMLQILGACALGLLGVLADSRLSAIAENGAEGDGSFFARIYQSLDPICGLLTHPWTLLTGYGAGNIINAVWAGAAKAGRLLDGLGMNGGAATGFAAGVNADTVWTMCAYTSVIAEYGLIGLAMLVGASMVCMTRGRTVYRGGADGASSDGLAHGVCVTDVADVADVAGGNSGDGVAGAGSGESGVWHKTVICWLVLVAYLYIQCENYAFAALPLLVFAASKVRRER
;
A
#
# COMPACT_ATOMS: atom_id res chain seq x y z
N MET A 1 60.41 -12.38 12.93
CA MET A 1 60.96 -13.50 12.14
C MET A 1 61.13 -14.67 13.10
N ASN A 2 60.71 -15.90 12.90
CA ASN A 2 59.90 -16.61 11.90
C ASN A 2 59.65 -17.96 12.57
N GLN A 3 58.42 -18.47 12.56
CA GLN A 3 58.21 -19.88 12.18
C GLN A 3 56.72 -20.14 11.96
N ALA A 4 56.42 -20.44 10.71
CA ALA A 4 55.12 -20.80 10.18
C ALA A 4 54.69 -22.16 10.71
N CYS A 5 53.46 -22.26 11.20
CA CYS A 5 52.77 -23.53 11.33
C CYS A 5 51.78 -23.61 10.16
N VAL A 6 52.20 -24.31 9.12
CA VAL A 6 51.39 -24.71 7.97
C VAL A 6 50.31 -25.65 8.50
N ARG A 7 49.03 -25.28 8.34
CA ARG A 7 47.90 -26.19 8.55
C ARG A 7 47.17 -26.34 7.22
N ASN A 8 47.31 -27.53 6.64
CA ASN A 8 46.70 -27.99 5.40
C ASN A 8 45.18 -27.69 5.37
N ASP A 9 44.76 -26.90 4.38
CA ASP A 9 43.40 -26.90 3.87
C ASP A 9 43.16 -28.21 3.10
N THR A 10 42.60 -29.19 3.80
CA THR A 10 41.97 -30.33 3.14
C THR A 10 40.52 -29.98 2.86
N ILE A 11 40.23 -29.96 1.57
CA ILE A 11 38.92 -29.78 0.95
C ILE A 11 37.99 -30.89 1.45
N ASP A 12 37.11 -30.56 2.40
CA ASP A 12 35.94 -31.38 2.71
C ASP A 12 34.79 -30.96 1.78
N ALA A 13 34.89 -31.47 0.55
CA ALA A 13 33.76 -31.57 -0.37
C ALA A 13 32.86 -32.72 0.12
N GLY A 14 31.83 -32.41 0.91
CA GLY A 14 30.83 -33.42 1.26
C GLY A 14 30.00 -33.13 2.49
N ASN A 15 29.07 -32.16 2.41
CA ASN A 15 27.76 -32.27 3.08
C ASN A 15 26.85 -31.09 2.71
N HIS A 16 26.14 -31.23 1.59
CA HIS A 16 24.97 -30.40 1.24
C HIS A 16 23.68 -31.06 1.72
N HIS A 17 23.59 -31.36 3.03
CA HIS A 17 22.33 -31.71 3.68
C HIS A 17 21.90 -30.60 4.63
N GLY A 18 20.64 -30.18 4.45
CA GLY A 18 20.05 -28.96 4.98
C GLY A 18 20.18 -28.78 6.49
N ARG A 19 20.98 -27.80 6.92
CA ARG A 19 20.93 -27.28 8.28
C ARG A 19 19.64 -26.45 8.47
N PRO A 20 18.88 -26.66 9.56
CA PRO A 20 17.53 -26.11 9.69
C PRO A 20 17.55 -24.58 9.76
N GLN A 21 16.74 -23.94 8.92
CA GLN A 21 16.56 -22.49 8.85
C GLN A 21 16.23 -21.84 10.21
N TYR A 22 15.69 -22.62 11.15
CA TYR A 22 15.42 -22.20 12.53
C TYR A 22 16.64 -21.60 13.24
N ARG A 23 17.85 -22.17 13.05
CA ARG A 23 19.08 -21.67 13.69
C ARG A 23 19.46 -20.26 13.20
N SER A 24 19.12 -19.94 11.94
CA SER A 24 19.35 -18.60 11.37
C SER A 24 18.35 -17.56 11.87
N PHE A 25 17.09 -17.96 12.11
CA PHE A 25 16.05 -17.09 12.65
C PHE A 25 16.29 -16.78 14.14
N LEU A 26 16.60 -17.78 14.95
CA LEU A 26 16.99 -17.56 16.34
C LEU A 26 18.23 -16.68 16.45
N ARG A 27 19.24 -16.92 15.61
CA ARG A 27 20.44 -16.06 15.56
C ARG A 27 20.10 -14.62 15.19
N PHE A 28 19.16 -14.42 14.27
CA PHE A 28 18.64 -13.09 13.96
C PHE A 28 17.99 -12.46 15.20
N LEU A 29 17.07 -13.15 15.87
CA LEU A 29 16.39 -12.64 17.06
C LEU A 29 17.37 -12.31 18.19
N THR A 30 18.40 -13.13 18.42
CA THR A 30 19.43 -12.86 19.44
C THR A 30 20.36 -11.71 19.07
N SER A 31 20.49 -11.39 17.78
CA SER A 31 21.33 -10.28 17.29
C SER A 31 20.62 -8.94 17.26
N GLN A 32 19.29 -8.93 17.36
CA GLN A 32 18.48 -7.72 17.31
C GLN A 32 17.98 -7.35 18.70
N GLU A 33 17.58 -6.10 18.89
CA GLU A 33 16.90 -5.68 20.11
C GLU A 33 15.59 -6.47 20.31
N ARG A 34 15.23 -6.76 21.57
CA ARG A 34 14.01 -7.52 21.92
C ARG A 34 12.75 -6.98 21.27
N ASN A 35 12.69 -5.67 21.05
CA ASN A 35 11.54 -4.98 20.48
C ASN A 35 11.29 -5.32 18.99
N VAL A 36 12.25 -5.95 18.28
CA VAL A 36 12.06 -6.34 16.88
C VAL A 36 10.91 -7.33 16.70
N ILE A 37 10.56 -8.08 17.74
CA ILE A 37 9.46 -9.04 17.70
C ILE A 37 8.13 -8.37 17.33
N TRP A 38 7.89 -7.15 17.82
CA TRP A 38 6.68 -6.38 17.50
C TRP A 38 6.60 -6.02 16.02
N LEU A 39 7.74 -5.66 15.41
CA LEU A 39 7.82 -5.45 13.97
C LEU A 39 7.53 -6.73 13.18
N LEU A 40 8.12 -7.86 13.59
CA LEU A 40 7.92 -9.13 12.90
C LEU A 40 6.48 -9.62 13.02
N LEU A 41 5.86 -9.46 14.19
CA LEU A 41 4.44 -9.76 14.40
C LEU A 41 3.56 -8.85 13.55
N ALA A 42 3.84 -7.54 13.52
CA ALA A 42 3.09 -6.60 12.68
C ALA A 42 3.13 -6.99 11.19
N VAL A 43 4.30 -7.44 10.71
CA VAL A 43 4.47 -7.96 9.34
C VAL A 43 3.77 -9.31 9.13
N ALA A 44 3.74 -10.17 10.15
CA ALA A 44 3.08 -11.48 10.08
C ALA A 44 1.55 -11.36 10.02
N PHE A 45 0.97 -10.43 10.77
CA PHE A 45 -0.48 -10.21 10.82
C PHE A 45 -0.99 -9.26 9.73
N LEU A 46 -0.12 -8.85 8.79
CA LEU A 46 -0.50 -7.92 7.72
C LEU A 46 -1.63 -8.42 6.80
N PRO A 47 -1.77 -9.74 6.52
CA PRO A 47 -2.92 -10.27 5.80
C PRO A 47 -4.08 -10.72 6.73
N VAL A 48 -4.06 -10.34 8.01
CA VAL A 48 -5.09 -10.70 9.01
C VAL A 48 -5.81 -9.43 9.44
N ASP A 49 -6.86 -9.10 8.71
CA ASP A 49 -7.49 -7.80 8.84
C ASP A 49 -9.03 -7.85 8.87
N GLY A 50 -9.62 -9.04 8.72
CA GLY A 50 -11.07 -9.25 8.85
C GLY A 50 -11.53 -10.03 10.07
N THR A 51 -10.62 -10.42 10.97
CA THR A 51 -10.95 -11.28 12.12
C THR A 51 -11.54 -10.50 13.29
N THR A 52 -12.30 -11.14 14.16
CA THR A 52 -12.85 -10.52 15.39
C THR A 52 -11.80 -10.06 16.41
N LEU A 53 -10.51 -10.35 16.19
CA LEU A 53 -9.41 -10.05 17.12
C LEU A 53 -8.74 -8.68 16.93
N GLY A 54 -9.03 -7.96 15.84
CA GLY A 54 -8.38 -6.69 15.54
C GLY A 54 -9.03 -5.47 16.22
N LEU A 55 -8.38 -4.31 16.12
CA LEU A 55 -8.98 -3.05 16.58
C LEU A 55 -10.19 -2.71 15.70
N TYR A 56 -11.34 -2.53 16.34
CA TYR A 56 -12.59 -2.30 15.64
C TYR A 56 -12.60 -0.94 14.91
N ALA A 57 -12.83 -0.97 13.60
CA ALA A 57 -13.14 0.17 12.76
C ALA A 57 -14.36 -0.15 11.88
N PRO A 58 -15.11 0.85 11.38
CA PRO A 58 -16.23 0.60 10.48
C PRO A 58 -15.67 -0.12 9.26
N PHE A 59 -16.18 -1.32 8.98
CA PHE A 59 -15.72 -2.19 7.87
C PHE A 59 -14.38 -2.90 8.03
N TRP A 60 -13.70 -2.82 9.19
CA TRP A 60 -12.36 -3.38 9.34
C TRP A 60 -11.97 -3.79 10.76
N SER A 61 -11.05 -4.75 10.88
CA SER A 61 -10.43 -5.11 12.16
C SER A 61 -8.96 -5.54 12.00
N PRO A 62 -8.04 -4.59 11.67
CA PRO A 62 -6.64 -4.92 11.47
C PRO A 62 -5.88 -5.08 12.79
N ILE A 63 -4.97 -6.04 12.82
CA ILE A 63 -4.07 -6.27 13.98
C ILE A 63 -2.74 -5.51 13.80
N SER A 64 -2.22 -5.46 12.57
CA SER A 64 -0.89 -4.90 12.29
C SER A 64 -0.65 -3.44 12.69
N PRO A 65 -1.60 -2.49 12.50
CA PRO A 65 -1.38 -1.09 12.89
C PRO A 65 -1.08 -0.93 14.37
N ALA A 66 -1.79 -1.67 15.22
CA ALA A 66 -1.56 -1.67 16.66
C ALA A 66 -0.16 -2.20 16.99
N LEU A 67 0.26 -3.29 16.35
CA LEU A 67 1.60 -3.86 16.53
C LEU A 67 2.72 -2.93 16.03
N PHE A 68 2.50 -2.23 14.91
CA PHE A 68 3.42 -1.18 14.45
C PHE A 68 3.47 -0.01 15.45
N ALA A 69 2.34 0.39 16.03
CA ALA A 69 2.30 1.44 17.04
C ALA A 69 3.07 1.03 18.30
N VAL A 70 2.90 -0.22 18.79
CA VAL A 70 3.68 -0.77 19.90
C VAL A 70 5.17 -0.75 19.57
N TYR A 71 5.57 -1.18 18.36
CA TYR A 71 6.96 -1.10 17.92
C TYR A 71 7.50 0.35 17.92
N CYS A 72 6.72 1.32 17.47
CA CYS A 72 7.08 2.73 17.54
C CYS A 72 7.23 3.24 18.98
N LEU A 73 6.31 2.88 19.88
CA LEU A 73 6.32 3.27 21.29
C LEU A 73 7.51 2.68 22.05
N CYS A 74 7.82 1.40 21.83
CA CYS A 74 9.03 0.77 22.38
C CYS A 74 10.33 1.46 21.94
N ASN A 75 10.26 2.30 20.90
CA ASN A 75 11.40 2.99 20.30
C ASN A 75 11.17 4.51 20.21
N TRP A 76 10.41 5.08 21.15
CA TRP A 76 9.91 6.46 21.05
C TRP A 76 11.02 7.52 20.87
N ARG A 77 12.20 7.31 21.48
CA ARG A 77 13.35 8.22 21.33
C ARG A 77 13.83 8.30 19.87
N GLN A 78 13.89 7.15 19.21
CA GLN A 78 14.28 7.04 17.80
C GLN A 78 13.12 7.43 16.87
N LEU A 79 11.87 7.23 17.30
CA LEU A 79 10.69 7.67 16.57
C LEU A 79 10.74 9.18 16.29
N ARG A 80 11.25 10.00 17.23
CA ARG A 80 11.44 11.45 17.01
C ARG A 80 12.26 11.75 15.75
N ILE A 81 13.28 10.94 15.45
CA ILE A 81 14.12 11.10 14.25
C ILE A 81 13.30 10.80 13.00
N ALA A 82 12.52 9.71 13.00
CA ALA A 82 11.62 9.37 11.90
C ALA A 82 10.51 10.43 11.72
N ALA A 83 9.92 10.88 12.82
CA ALA A 83 8.87 11.90 12.84
C ALA A 83 9.38 13.24 12.28
N ASN A 84 10.58 13.69 12.65
CA ASN A 84 11.17 14.92 12.09
C ASN A 84 11.40 14.81 10.58
N ARG A 85 11.81 13.63 10.10
CA ARG A 85 12.01 13.39 8.66
C ARG A 85 10.71 13.43 7.89
N TYR A 86 9.66 12.79 8.41
CA TYR A 86 8.33 12.74 7.81
C TYR A 86 7.35 13.73 8.47
N LEU A 87 7.85 14.86 8.96
CA LEU A 87 7.10 15.81 9.78
C LEU A 87 5.75 16.21 9.18
N PRO A 88 5.62 16.52 7.87
CA PRO A 88 4.33 16.84 7.28
C PRO A 88 3.27 15.74 7.50
N MET A 89 3.65 14.47 7.42
CA MET A 89 2.72 13.36 7.69
C MET A 89 2.38 13.28 9.18
N PHE A 90 3.36 13.44 10.06
CA PHE A 90 3.14 13.38 11.52
C PHE A 90 2.33 14.56 12.08
N LEU A 91 2.25 15.68 11.36
CA LEU A 91 1.38 16.82 11.70
C LEU A 91 -0.06 16.64 11.22
N LEU A 92 -0.33 15.70 10.31
CA LEU A 92 -1.65 15.52 9.71
C LEU A 92 -2.76 15.25 10.74
N PRO A 93 -2.60 14.42 11.78
CA PRO A 93 -3.64 14.22 12.79
C PRO A 93 -4.01 15.51 13.53
N VAL A 94 -3.03 16.38 13.80
CA VAL A 94 -3.28 17.68 14.44
C VAL A 94 -4.15 18.56 13.53
N VAL A 95 -3.81 18.61 12.24
CA VAL A 95 -4.61 19.32 11.23
C VAL A 95 -6.02 18.74 11.13
N CYS A 96 -6.16 17.43 11.08
CA CYS A 96 -7.45 16.73 11.05
C CYS A 96 -8.31 17.04 12.28
N ILE A 97 -7.72 17.09 13.48
CA ILE A 97 -8.42 17.49 14.71
C ILE A 97 -8.89 18.95 14.62
N ILE A 98 -8.02 19.87 14.18
CA ILE A 98 -8.39 21.28 14.02
C ILE A 98 -9.54 21.45 13.02
N LEU A 99 -9.46 20.79 11.87
CA LEU A 99 -10.52 20.81 10.86
C LEU A 99 -11.83 20.19 11.36
N SER A 100 -11.76 19.30 12.36
CA SER A 100 -12.94 18.68 12.95
C SER A 100 -13.68 19.58 13.94
N ILE A 101 -13.04 20.62 14.50
CA ILE A 101 -13.63 21.48 15.54
C ILE A 101 -14.95 22.13 15.05
N PRO A 102 -15.04 22.77 13.87
CA PRO A 102 -16.30 23.36 13.40
C PRO A 102 -17.41 22.32 13.24
N GLY A 103 -17.05 21.14 12.74
CA GLY A 103 -17.94 19.97 12.61
C GLY A 103 -18.50 19.52 13.95
N TRP A 104 -17.61 19.31 14.92
CA TRP A 104 -17.98 18.91 16.29
C TRP A 104 -18.86 19.93 17.00
N LEU A 105 -18.61 21.23 16.81
CA LEU A 105 -19.43 22.30 17.38
C LEU A 105 -20.84 22.34 16.77
N LYS A 106 -20.99 22.02 15.48
CA LYS A 106 -22.28 22.11 14.78
C LYS A 106 -23.11 20.82 14.88
N PHE A 107 -22.48 19.66 14.72
CA PHE A 107 -23.15 18.37 14.57
C PHE A 107 -22.99 17.45 15.79
N GLY A 108 -22.18 17.85 16.77
CA GLY A 108 -21.81 17.02 17.91
C GLY A 108 -20.65 16.09 17.61
N ILE A 109 -20.27 15.28 18.61
CA ILE A 109 -19.17 14.32 18.52
C ILE A 109 -19.73 12.91 18.70
N HIS A 110 -19.62 12.09 17.67
CA HIS A 110 -19.81 10.65 17.77
C HIS A 110 -18.51 10.00 18.27
N LEU A 111 -18.35 9.85 19.59
CA LEU A 111 -17.06 9.50 20.22
C LEU A 111 -16.41 8.23 19.67
N ASN A 112 -17.19 7.16 19.47
CA ASN A 112 -16.64 5.89 18.98
C ASN A 112 -16.22 6.00 17.50
N ALA A 113 -17.06 6.59 16.65
CA ALA A 113 -16.70 6.89 15.27
C ALA A 113 -15.48 7.83 15.16
N ALA A 114 -15.41 8.88 15.98
CA ALA A 114 -14.27 9.80 16.03
C ALA A 114 -12.99 9.08 16.47
N PHE A 115 -13.08 8.18 17.45
CA PHE A 115 -11.97 7.33 17.87
C PHE A 115 -11.49 6.44 16.72
N MET A 116 -12.39 5.86 15.93
CA MET A 116 -12.05 5.04 14.76
C MET A 116 -11.31 5.85 13.69
N SER A 117 -11.80 7.04 13.34
CA SER A 117 -11.15 7.88 12.32
C SER A 117 -9.76 8.34 12.76
N ILE A 118 -9.61 8.75 14.03
CA ILE A 118 -8.31 9.16 14.59
C ILE A 118 -7.35 7.96 14.65
N THR A 119 -7.81 6.80 15.12
CA THR A 119 -6.97 5.60 15.20
C THR A 119 -6.58 5.07 13.81
N GLY A 120 -7.43 5.23 12.80
CA GLY A 120 -7.11 4.98 11.40
C GLY A 120 -5.93 5.84 10.90
N LEU A 121 -5.99 7.16 11.14
CA LEU A 121 -4.88 8.08 10.83
C LEU A 121 -3.60 7.72 11.59
N LEU A 122 -3.71 7.42 12.89
CA LEU A 122 -2.57 6.98 13.70
C LEU A 122 -2.00 5.66 13.21
N GLY A 123 -2.81 4.74 12.68
CA GLY A 123 -2.36 3.48 12.08
C GLY A 123 -1.50 3.68 10.83
N VAL A 124 -1.87 4.63 9.97
CA VAL A 124 -1.06 5.06 8.81
C VAL A 124 0.30 5.59 9.28
N LEU A 125 0.31 6.45 10.30
CA LEU A 125 1.56 7.01 10.83
C LEU A 125 2.42 6.01 11.59
N ALA A 126 1.81 5.12 12.35
CA ALA A 126 2.49 4.03 13.04
C ALA A 126 3.19 3.13 12.02
N THR A 127 2.53 2.84 10.90
CA THR A 127 3.13 2.05 9.82
C THR A 127 4.31 2.78 9.18
N LEU A 128 4.16 4.06 8.82
CA LEU A 128 5.25 4.89 8.28
C LEU A 128 6.43 4.99 9.26
N GLY A 129 6.15 5.24 10.53
CA GLY A 129 7.12 5.34 11.61
C GLY A 129 7.86 4.01 11.81
N ALA A 130 7.14 2.89 11.80
CA ALA A 130 7.72 1.56 12.02
C ALA A 130 8.64 1.15 10.87
N ILE A 131 8.23 1.32 9.61
CA ILE A 131 9.08 0.99 8.46
C ILE A 131 10.30 1.92 8.38
N ALA A 132 10.13 3.21 8.65
CA ALA A 132 11.24 4.16 8.71
C ALA A 132 12.24 3.81 9.81
N LEU A 133 11.74 3.53 11.01
CA LEU A 133 12.57 3.12 12.14
C LEU A 133 13.31 1.82 11.84
N ALA A 134 12.61 0.79 11.36
CA ALA A 134 13.18 -0.51 11.09
C ALA A 134 14.29 -0.47 10.02
N PHE A 135 14.03 0.19 8.89
CA PHE A 135 14.88 0.08 7.72
C PHE A 135 15.83 1.26 7.51
N ASP A 136 15.55 2.44 8.09
CA ASP A 136 16.42 3.62 7.92
C ASP A 136 17.32 3.86 9.10
N ILE A 137 16.76 3.76 10.31
CA ILE A 137 17.46 4.06 11.55
C ILE A 137 18.16 2.80 12.04
N LYS A 138 17.40 1.72 12.29
CA LYS A 138 17.94 0.47 12.83
C LYS A 138 18.58 -0.45 11.80
N ARG A 139 18.38 -0.17 10.50
CA ARG A 139 18.99 -0.92 9.37
C ARG A 139 18.76 -2.43 9.46
N ILE A 140 17.57 -2.85 9.91
CA ILE A 140 17.21 -4.26 10.01
C ILE A 140 17.29 -4.89 8.61
N PRO A 141 17.94 -6.06 8.45
CA PRO A 141 18.05 -6.71 7.16
C PRO A 141 16.69 -7.15 6.64
N TRP A 142 16.40 -6.84 5.39
CA TRP A 142 15.12 -7.12 4.72
C TRP A 142 14.74 -8.60 4.65
N ARG A 143 15.73 -9.50 4.71
CA ARG A 143 15.53 -10.95 4.50
C ARG A 143 14.51 -11.56 5.47
N THR A 144 14.62 -11.26 6.77
CA THR A 144 13.74 -11.88 7.78
C THR A 144 12.31 -11.34 7.70
N PRO A 145 12.07 -10.00 7.69
CA PRO A 145 10.72 -9.46 7.52
C PRO A 145 10.05 -9.93 6.22
N LEU A 146 10.75 -9.95 5.08
CA LEU A 146 10.18 -10.40 3.81
C LEU A 146 9.85 -11.88 3.80
N ARG A 147 10.66 -12.73 4.45
CA ARG A 147 10.34 -14.16 4.57
C ARG A 147 9.05 -14.37 5.36
N ILE A 148 8.90 -13.65 6.48
CA ILE A 148 7.69 -13.71 7.30
C ILE A 148 6.48 -13.19 6.51
N LEU A 149 6.63 -12.05 5.83
CA LEU A 149 5.58 -11.49 4.99
C LEU A 149 5.09 -12.51 3.94
N ILE A 150 6.02 -13.05 3.14
CA ILE A 150 5.68 -14.01 2.08
C ILE A 150 5.02 -15.26 2.67
N ALA A 151 5.55 -15.80 3.78
CA ALA A 151 4.97 -16.95 4.44
C ALA A 151 3.53 -16.66 4.94
N SER A 152 3.31 -15.49 5.53
CA SER A 152 2.01 -15.10 6.07
C SER A 152 0.96 -14.94 4.97
N TYR A 153 1.35 -14.41 3.82
CA TYR A 153 0.46 -14.32 2.67
C TYR A 153 0.18 -15.69 2.01
N TRP A 154 1.13 -16.61 2.00
CA TRP A 154 0.84 -18.00 1.61
C TRP A 154 -0.11 -18.70 2.58
N VAL A 155 0.01 -18.43 3.89
CA VAL A 155 -0.95 -18.94 4.89
C VAL A 155 -2.34 -18.36 4.65
N SER A 156 -2.47 -17.05 4.45
CA SER A 156 -3.73 -16.39 4.08
C SER A 156 -4.33 -16.99 2.80
N PHE A 157 -3.50 -17.24 1.77
CA PHE A 157 -3.93 -17.93 0.56
C PHE A 157 -4.48 -19.33 0.86
N GLY A 158 -3.74 -20.12 1.64
CA GLY A 158 -4.15 -21.46 2.07
C GLY A 158 -5.46 -21.46 2.86
N VAL A 159 -5.65 -20.48 3.75
CA VAL A 159 -6.93 -20.31 4.47
C VAL A 159 -8.07 -20.07 3.50
N GLY A 160 -7.90 -19.23 2.47
CA GLY A 160 -8.94 -19.04 1.47
C GLY A 160 -9.25 -20.29 0.65
N VAL A 161 -8.25 -21.13 0.35
CA VAL A 161 -8.47 -22.45 -0.27
C VAL A 161 -9.29 -23.34 0.65
N VAL A 162 -8.98 -23.38 1.95
CA VAL A 162 -9.76 -24.15 2.94
C VAL A 162 -11.20 -23.61 3.04
N GLN A 163 -11.39 -22.29 3.06
CA GLN A 163 -12.72 -21.67 3.05
C GLN A 163 -13.50 -22.08 1.80
N TRP A 164 -12.89 -21.98 0.61
CA TRP A 164 -13.51 -22.37 -0.65
C TRP A 164 -13.88 -23.86 -0.70
N LEU A 165 -12.98 -24.75 -0.26
CA LEU A 165 -13.26 -26.18 -0.14
C LEU A 165 -14.40 -26.43 0.85
N SER A 166 -14.42 -25.74 1.99
CA SER A 166 -15.47 -25.92 2.99
C SER A 166 -16.86 -25.52 2.46
N ILE A 167 -16.93 -24.48 1.63
CA ILE A 167 -18.16 -24.08 0.93
C ILE A 167 -18.55 -25.17 -0.08
N ARG A 168 -17.64 -25.59 -0.96
CA ARG A 168 -17.91 -26.57 -2.03
C ARG A 168 -18.31 -27.95 -1.50
N LEU A 169 -17.67 -28.39 -0.41
CA LEU A 169 -17.92 -29.67 0.24
C LEU A 169 -19.02 -29.59 1.31
N ARG A 170 -19.61 -28.41 1.56
CA ARG A 170 -20.61 -28.16 2.60
C ARG A 170 -20.17 -28.63 3.99
N ALA A 171 -18.89 -28.40 4.32
CA ALA A 171 -18.29 -28.82 5.58
C ALA A 171 -18.68 -27.86 6.72
N LYS A 172 -19.87 -28.09 7.32
CA LYS A 172 -20.47 -27.24 8.35
C LYS A 172 -19.51 -26.83 9.50
N PRO A 173 -18.73 -27.74 10.11
CA PRO A 173 -17.84 -27.35 11.21
C PRO A 173 -16.81 -26.28 10.81
N LEU A 174 -16.31 -26.34 9.58
CA LEU A 174 -15.35 -25.36 9.06
C LEU A 174 -16.05 -24.05 8.69
N THR A 175 -17.22 -24.11 8.05
CA THR A 175 -17.98 -22.90 7.72
C THR A 175 -18.41 -22.15 8.97
N ASP A 176 -18.83 -22.87 10.01
CA ASP A 176 -19.21 -22.31 11.30
C ASP A 176 -18.01 -21.73 12.03
N TYR A 177 -16.85 -22.42 12.02
CA TYR A 177 -15.63 -21.86 12.60
C TYR A 177 -15.26 -20.52 11.96
N PHE A 178 -15.24 -20.44 10.62
CA PHE A 178 -14.89 -19.21 9.93
C PHE A 178 -15.97 -18.12 10.06
N SER A 179 -17.25 -18.49 10.20
CA SER A 179 -18.32 -17.50 10.40
C SER A 179 -18.19 -16.77 11.74
N HIS A 180 -17.61 -17.41 12.75
CA HIS A 180 -17.32 -16.78 14.06
C HIS A 180 -15.95 -16.10 14.11
N LEU A 181 -14.97 -16.62 13.36
CA LEU A 181 -13.64 -16.01 13.28
C LEU A 181 -13.66 -14.65 12.57
N MET A 182 -14.45 -14.53 11.50
CA MET A 182 -14.52 -13.33 10.68
C MET A 182 -15.54 -12.35 11.26
N TYR A 183 -15.12 -11.09 11.42
CA TYR A 183 -16.00 -10.01 11.87
C TYR A 183 -17.18 -9.82 10.90
N ARG A 184 -16.88 -9.81 9.60
CA ARG A 184 -17.88 -9.90 8.53
C ARG A 184 -17.65 -11.19 7.79
N GLN A 185 -18.57 -12.13 7.93
CA GLN A 185 -18.47 -13.43 7.30
C GLN A 185 -19.14 -13.42 5.92
N TYR A 186 -18.44 -13.96 4.92
CA TYR A 186 -18.94 -14.18 3.56
C TYR A 186 -18.99 -15.67 3.21
N ILE A 187 -18.70 -16.54 4.18
CA ILE A 187 -18.57 -17.97 3.96
C ILE A 187 -19.92 -18.68 3.91
N SER A 188 -20.90 -18.24 4.72
CA SER A 188 -22.23 -18.85 4.76
C SER A 188 -23.14 -18.23 3.70
N ASP A 189 -24.04 -19.04 3.13
CA ASP A 189 -25.00 -18.60 2.11
C ASP A 189 -25.96 -17.52 2.64
N ASN A 190 -26.29 -17.57 3.93
CA ASN A 190 -27.20 -16.62 4.60
C ASN A 190 -26.52 -15.32 5.03
N SER A 191 -25.28 -15.05 4.57
CA SER A 191 -24.61 -13.80 4.89
C SER A 191 -25.37 -12.60 4.33
N VAL A 192 -25.70 -11.65 5.21
CA VAL A 192 -26.26 -10.34 4.84
C VAL A 192 -25.34 -9.52 3.93
N TRP A 193 -24.07 -9.92 3.78
CA TRP A 193 -23.05 -9.23 3.00
C TRP A 193 -22.77 -9.88 1.63
N GLY A 194 -23.51 -10.93 1.27
CA GLY A 194 -23.30 -11.71 0.04
C GLY A 194 -22.41 -12.93 0.30
N GLY A 195 -23.05 -14.07 0.55
CA GLY A 195 -22.42 -15.31 0.99
C GLY A 195 -21.74 -16.17 -0.08
N GLY A 196 -21.24 -17.33 0.37
CA GLY A 196 -20.72 -18.41 -0.47
C GLY A 196 -19.33 -18.17 -1.06
N ARG A 197 -18.50 -17.30 -0.44
CA ARG A 197 -17.19 -16.90 -1.01
C ARG A 197 -16.06 -16.95 0.03
N PRO A 198 -14.83 -17.30 -0.39
CA PRO A 198 -13.66 -17.21 0.47
C PRO A 198 -13.19 -15.76 0.66
N GLN A 199 -12.70 -15.45 1.86
CA GLN A 199 -12.20 -14.12 2.25
C GLN A 199 -10.69 -14.10 2.52
N PHE A 200 -10.04 -15.25 2.67
CA PHE A 200 -8.59 -15.36 2.84
C PHE A 200 -8.03 -14.62 4.08
N LEU A 201 -8.84 -14.49 5.14
CA LEU A 201 -8.61 -13.68 6.35
C LEU A 201 -8.77 -12.16 6.16
N PHE A 202 -9.15 -11.71 4.97
CA PHE A 202 -9.39 -10.30 4.71
C PHE A 202 -10.78 -9.85 5.19
N ALA A 203 -10.91 -8.56 5.51
CA ALA A 203 -12.17 -7.93 5.92
C ALA A 203 -13.35 -8.25 4.99
N GLU A 204 -13.09 -8.27 3.68
CA GLU A 204 -14.02 -8.71 2.66
C GLU A 204 -13.26 -9.18 1.41
N PRO A 205 -13.88 -9.97 0.52
CA PRO A 205 -13.20 -10.48 -0.67
C PRO A 205 -12.67 -9.38 -1.60
N SER A 206 -13.27 -8.19 -1.54
CA SER A 206 -12.87 -7.03 -2.33
C SER A 206 -11.49 -6.45 -1.93
N TYR A 207 -10.95 -6.84 -0.77
CA TYR A 207 -9.69 -6.31 -0.23
C TYR A 207 -8.46 -7.04 -0.75
N ILE A 208 -8.66 -8.20 -1.38
CA ILE A 208 -7.57 -8.99 -1.99
C ILE A 208 -6.71 -8.10 -2.90
N GLY A 209 -7.34 -7.29 -3.76
CA GLY A 209 -6.65 -6.37 -4.67
C GLY A 209 -5.79 -5.33 -3.94
N MET A 210 -6.27 -4.79 -2.82
CA MET A 210 -5.53 -3.83 -2.00
C MET A 210 -4.26 -4.44 -1.42
N HIS A 211 -4.32 -5.68 -0.95
CA HIS A 211 -3.13 -6.35 -0.41
C HIS A 211 -2.16 -6.79 -1.51
N LEU A 212 -2.66 -7.40 -2.59
CA LEU A 212 -1.79 -7.87 -3.67
C LEU A 212 -1.12 -6.71 -4.42
N PHE A 213 -1.86 -5.66 -4.73
CA PHE A 213 -1.39 -4.58 -5.60
C PHE A 213 -1.00 -3.31 -4.84
N GLY A 214 -1.58 -3.06 -3.67
CA GLY A 214 -1.19 -1.93 -2.81
C GLY A 214 0.02 -2.21 -1.92
N ILE A 215 0.27 -3.49 -1.58
CA ILE A 215 1.34 -3.88 -0.63
C ILE A 215 2.39 -4.78 -1.29
N LEU A 216 1.99 -5.92 -1.86
CA LEU A 216 2.95 -6.90 -2.38
C LEU A 216 3.61 -6.45 -3.69
N LEU A 217 2.84 -5.97 -4.66
CA LEU A 217 3.37 -5.51 -5.96
C LEU A 217 4.40 -4.39 -5.79
N PRO A 218 4.19 -3.39 -4.92
CA PRO A 218 5.21 -2.38 -4.73
C PRO A 218 6.42 -2.86 -3.93
N LEU A 219 6.25 -3.77 -2.98
CA LEU A 219 7.39 -4.46 -2.35
C LEU A 219 8.19 -5.26 -3.37
N MET A 220 7.52 -5.89 -4.35
CA MET A 220 8.19 -6.57 -5.46
C MET A 220 9.01 -5.58 -6.30
N TRP A 221 8.46 -4.40 -6.62
CA TRP A 221 9.21 -3.34 -7.30
C TRP A 221 10.41 -2.85 -6.49
N LEU A 222 10.25 -2.66 -5.18
CA LEU A 222 11.35 -2.27 -4.27
C LEU A 222 12.44 -3.34 -4.22
N MET A 223 12.07 -4.63 -4.21
CA MET A 223 13.02 -5.74 -4.18
C MET A 223 13.70 -5.97 -5.53
N ARG A 224 13.14 -5.50 -6.65
CA ARG A 224 13.74 -5.69 -7.98
C ARG A 224 15.15 -5.09 -8.09
N GLY A 225 15.40 -3.97 -7.41
CA GLY A 225 16.72 -3.34 -7.33
C GLY A 225 17.66 -3.95 -6.28
N ARG A 226 17.11 -4.66 -5.28
CA ARG A 226 17.84 -5.09 -4.07
C ARG A 226 18.13 -6.58 -4.01
N ASP A 227 17.12 -7.40 -4.28
CA ASP A 227 17.20 -8.86 -4.19
C ASP A 227 16.25 -9.51 -5.21
N ARG A 228 16.84 -10.00 -6.31
CA ARG A 228 16.09 -10.64 -7.41
C ARG A 228 15.34 -11.90 -6.96
N ILE A 229 15.81 -12.60 -5.93
CA ILE A 229 15.17 -13.83 -5.43
C ILE A 229 13.86 -13.47 -4.74
N TYR A 230 13.85 -12.48 -3.83
CA TYR A 230 12.63 -12.05 -3.17
C TYR A 230 11.66 -11.35 -4.15
N ALA A 231 12.17 -10.60 -5.12
CA ALA A 231 11.33 -10.05 -6.17
C ALA A 231 10.60 -11.16 -6.96
N LYS A 232 11.31 -12.24 -7.33
CA LYS A 232 10.69 -13.40 -7.98
C LYS A 232 9.65 -14.07 -7.08
N ARG A 233 9.97 -14.32 -5.81
CA ARG A 233 9.03 -14.95 -4.85
C ARG A 233 7.76 -14.13 -4.63
N LEU A 234 7.89 -12.80 -4.51
CA LEU A 234 6.75 -11.89 -4.39
C LEU A 234 5.89 -11.92 -5.65
N ARG A 235 6.52 -11.89 -6.84
CA ARG A 235 5.80 -12.01 -8.11
C ARG A 235 5.02 -13.32 -8.20
N ASP A 236 5.68 -14.44 -7.91
CA ASP A 236 5.07 -15.77 -8.03
C ASP A 236 3.90 -15.92 -7.02
N LEU A 237 4.05 -15.36 -5.81
CA LEU A 237 2.96 -15.24 -4.83
C LEU A 237 1.80 -14.38 -5.38
N ILE A 238 2.06 -13.16 -5.87
CA ILE A 238 1.01 -12.26 -6.39
C ILE A 238 0.22 -12.92 -7.51
N VAL A 239 0.91 -13.53 -8.47
CA VAL A 239 0.27 -14.21 -9.61
C VAL A 239 -0.56 -15.40 -9.15
N THR A 240 0.01 -16.26 -8.30
CA THR A 240 -0.71 -17.44 -7.79
C THR A 240 -1.94 -17.04 -6.99
N TYR A 241 -1.81 -16.02 -6.14
CA TYR A 241 -2.89 -15.52 -5.32
C TYR A 241 -4.01 -14.91 -6.17
N ALA A 242 -3.66 -14.03 -7.12
CA ALA A 242 -4.64 -13.39 -8.00
C ALA A 242 -5.40 -14.43 -8.84
N VAL A 243 -4.68 -15.35 -9.50
CA VAL A 243 -5.28 -16.43 -10.29
C VAL A 243 -6.14 -17.34 -9.41
N GLY A 244 -5.64 -17.76 -8.25
CA GLY A 244 -6.39 -18.60 -7.33
C GLY A 244 -7.66 -17.92 -6.81
N ALA A 245 -7.60 -16.63 -6.46
CA ALA A 245 -8.76 -15.86 -6.02
C ALA A 245 -9.82 -15.72 -7.11
N VAL A 246 -9.41 -15.53 -8.38
CA VAL A 246 -10.32 -15.51 -9.54
C VAL A 246 -10.95 -16.89 -9.76
N LEU A 247 -10.16 -17.96 -9.76
CA LEU A 247 -10.66 -19.34 -9.93
C LEU A 247 -11.62 -19.76 -8.82
N MET A 248 -11.38 -19.30 -7.59
CA MET A 248 -12.26 -19.52 -6.44
C MET A 248 -13.49 -18.60 -6.41
N GLN A 249 -13.64 -17.72 -7.41
CA GLN A 249 -14.74 -16.74 -7.52
C GLN A 249 -14.89 -15.89 -6.25
N ALA A 250 -13.76 -15.47 -5.67
CA ALA A 250 -13.74 -14.65 -4.46
C ALA A 250 -14.51 -13.33 -4.65
N GLY A 251 -14.40 -12.71 -5.84
CA GLY A 251 -15.21 -11.58 -6.24
C GLY A 251 -14.83 -11.02 -7.62
N THR A 252 -15.73 -10.24 -8.20
CA THR A 252 -15.53 -9.54 -9.49
C THR A 252 -14.35 -8.57 -9.45
N ARG A 253 -14.17 -7.92 -8.30
CA ARG A 253 -13.16 -6.88 -8.13
C ARG A 253 -11.73 -7.39 -8.31
N ILE A 254 -11.40 -8.61 -7.87
CA ILE A 254 -10.03 -9.12 -8.07
C ILE A 254 -9.70 -9.26 -9.56
N VAL A 255 -10.68 -9.52 -10.43
CA VAL A 255 -10.50 -9.52 -11.88
C VAL A 255 -10.12 -8.12 -12.37
N ILE A 256 -10.92 -7.11 -12.03
CA ILE A 256 -10.69 -5.72 -12.44
C ILE A 256 -9.36 -5.20 -11.91
N ASP A 257 -9.10 -5.39 -10.60
CA ASP A 257 -7.87 -4.94 -9.95
C ASP A 257 -6.63 -5.62 -10.57
N SER A 258 -6.74 -6.90 -10.96
CA SER A 258 -5.65 -7.62 -11.65
C SER A 258 -5.37 -7.06 -13.04
N VAL A 259 -6.42 -6.73 -13.81
CA VAL A 259 -6.26 -6.10 -15.14
C VAL A 259 -5.60 -4.72 -14.99
N VAL A 260 -6.11 -3.87 -14.09
CA VAL A 260 -5.54 -2.53 -13.85
C VAL A 260 -4.09 -2.63 -13.38
N ALA A 261 -3.79 -3.51 -12.43
CA ALA A 261 -2.43 -3.72 -11.94
C ALA A 261 -1.50 -4.27 -13.02
N LEU A 262 -1.97 -5.17 -13.89
CA LEU A 262 -1.20 -5.68 -15.02
C LEU A 262 -0.89 -4.58 -16.02
N LEU A 263 -1.89 -3.77 -16.40
CA LEU A 263 -1.70 -2.63 -17.30
C LEU A 263 -0.67 -1.64 -16.73
N ILE A 264 -0.79 -1.27 -15.45
CA ILE A 264 0.16 -0.38 -14.79
C ILE A 264 1.55 -1.01 -14.72
N ALA A 265 1.67 -2.31 -14.44
CA ALA A 265 2.95 -3.01 -14.40
C ALA A 265 3.61 -3.11 -15.78
N LEU A 266 2.83 -3.31 -16.84
CA LEU A 266 3.30 -3.29 -18.24
C LEU A 266 3.76 -1.90 -18.63
N VAL A 267 2.98 -0.87 -18.29
CA VAL A 267 3.37 0.53 -18.47
C VAL A 267 4.68 0.77 -17.74
N ALA A 268 4.82 0.41 -16.47
CA ALA A 268 6.04 0.60 -15.69
C ALA A 268 7.26 -0.10 -16.30
N ARG A 269 7.10 -1.34 -16.80
CA ARG A 269 8.19 -2.17 -17.35
C ARG A 269 8.64 -1.78 -18.76
N THR A 270 7.73 -1.28 -19.60
CA THR A 270 8.01 -1.01 -21.03
C THR A 270 8.94 0.17 -21.20
N ASP A 271 10.07 0.03 -21.90
CA ASP A 271 10.82 1.22 -22.26
C ASP A 271 10.14 1.90 -23.45
N TRP A 272 9.66 3.13 -23.26
CA TRP A 272 8.88 3.86 -24.26
C TRP A 272 9.74 4.62 -25.26
N HIS A 273 11.04 4.77 -24.98
CA HIS A 273 11.98 5.50 -25.85
C HIS A 273 12.51 4.61 -26.99
N ASP A 274 12.60 3.30 -26.76
CA ASP A 274 12.98 2.32 -27.77
C ASP A 274 11.74 1.89 -28.58
N GLY A 275 11.74 2.17 -29.88
CA GLY A 275 10.62 1.88 -30.78
C GLY A 275 10.21 0.40 -30.79
N ALA A 276 11.17 -0.53 -30.75
CA ALA A 276 10.89 -1.97 -30.75
C ALA A 276 10.30 -2.44 -29.42
N ARG A 277 10.78 -1.89 -28.30
CA ARG A 277 10.20 -2.17 -26.96
C ARG A 277 8.82 -1.55 -26.80
N ARG A 278 8.60 -0.36 -27.35
CA ARG A 278 7.29 0.30 -27.38
C ARG A 278 6.25 -0.54 -28.13
N VAL A 279 6.56 -1.06 -29.32
CA VAL A 279 5.64 -1.93 -30.07
C VAL A 279 5.30 -3.19 -29.28
N ARG A 280 6.30 -3.86 -28.70
CA ARG A 280 6.06 -5.03 -27.83
C ARG A 280 5.21 -4.68 -26.60
N GLY A 281 5.46 -3.53 -25.98
CA GLY A 281 4.68 -3.05 -24.84
C GLY A 281 3.22 -2.75 -25.21
N MET A 282 2.98 -2.11 -26.35
CA MET A 282 1.62 -1.87 -26.88
C MET A 282 0.90 -3.19 -27.16
N LEU A 283 1.57 -4.17 -27.78
CA LEU A 283 1.01 -5.49 -28.04
C LEU A 283 0.66 -6.22 -26.73
N GLN A 284 1.53 -6.12 -25.71
CA GLN A 284 1.27 -6.70 -24.38
C GLN A 284 0.09 -6.04 -23.68
N ILE A 285 -0.05 -4.71 -23.79
CA ILE A 285 -1.20 -3.96 -23.26
C ILE A 285 -2.47 -4.41 -23.97
N LEU A 286 -2.47 -4.49 -25.30
CA LEU A 286 -3.61 -4.94 -26.09
C LEU A 286 -3.99 -6.39 -25.73
N GLY A 287 -3.01 -7.28 -25.59
CA GLY A 287 -3.22 -8.65 -25.12
C GLY A 287 -3.76 -8.72 -23.69
N ALA A 288 -3.29 -7.85 -22.79
CA ALA A 288 -3.81 -7.76 -21.41
C ALA A 288 -5.26 -7.23 -21.38
N CYS A 289 -5.60 -6.26 -22.22
CA CYS A 289 -6.97 -5.77 -22.38
C CYS A 289 -7.89 -6.87 -22.94
N ALA A 290 -7.44 -7.61 -23.97
CA ALA A 290 -8.21 -8.71 -24.54
C ALA A 290 -8.43 -9.84 -23.52
N LEU A 291 -7.39 -10.21 -22.77
CA LEU A 291 -7.51 -11.20 -21.69
C LEU A 291 -8.44 -10.70 -20.56
N GLY A 292 -8.33 -9.42 -20.21
CA GLY A 292 -9.22 -8.77 -19.26
C GLY A 292 -10.67 -8.83 -19.72
N LEU A 293 -10.94 -8.52 -20.98
CA LEU A 293 -12.27 -8.60 -21.58
C LEU A 293 -12.83 -10.03 -21.56
N LEU A 294 -12.00 -11.04 -21.87
CA LEU A 294 -12.40 -12.45 -21.76
C LEU A 294 -12.72 -12.84 -20.30
N GLY A 295 -11.92 -12.38 -19.35
CA GLY A 295 -12.19 -12.58 -17.92
C GLY A 295 -13.48 -11.89 -17.46
N VAL A 296 -13.78 -10.71 -18.01
CA VAL A 296 -15.02 -9.96 -17.78
C VAL A 296 -16.22 -10.71 -18.35
N LEU A 297 -16.11 -11.24 -19.56
CA LEU A 297 -17.18 -12.01 -20.22
C LEU A 297 -17.44 -13.36 -19.54
N ALA A 298 -16.45 -13.94 -18.86
CA ALA A 298 -16.58 -15.20 -18.13
C ALA A 298 -17.19 -15.05 -16.72
N ASP A 299 -17.32 -13.82 -16.20
CA ASP A 299 -17.89 -13.55 -14.89
C ASP A 299 -19.37 -13.12 -15.01
N SER A 300 -20.26 -13.96 -14.48
CA SER A 300 -21.71 -13.76 -14.56
C SER A 300 -22.22 -12.50 -13.87
N ARG A 301 -21.43 -11.88 -12.98
CA ARG A 301 -21.79 -10.60 -12.33
C ARG A 301 -21.37 -9.41 -13.18
N LEU A 302 -20.30 -9.54 -13.96
CA LEU A 302 -19.88 -8.48 -14.88
C LEU A 302 -20.74 -8.46 -16.15
N SER A 303 -21.22 -9.62 -16.61
CA SER A 303 -22.28 -9.68 -17.64
C SER A 303 -23.56 -9.00 -17.14
N ALA A 304 -23.95 -9.20 -15.88
CA ALA A 304 -25.09 -8.51 -15.29
C ALA A 304 -24.90 -6.98 -15.25
N ILE A 305 -23.68 -6.48 -15.03
CA ILE A 305 -23.37 -5.04 -15.15
C ILE A 305 -23.47 -4.56 -16.61
N ALA A 306 -23.02 -5.36 -17.56
CA ALA A 306 -23.13 -5.03 -18.99
C ALA A 306 -24.59 -4.98 -19.48
N GLU A 307 -25.46 -5.82 -18.90
CA GLU A 307 -26.89 -5.91 -19.25
C GLU A 307 -27.76 -4.91 -18.47
N ASN A 308 -27.52 -4.73 -17.18
CA ASN A 308 -28.39 -3.96 -16.27
C ASN A 308 -27.73 -2.67 -15.74
N GLY A 309 -26.59 -2.26 -16.32
CA GLY A 309 -25.83 -1.11 -15.84
C GLY A 309 -25.29 -1.32 -14.43
N ALA A 310 -25.09 -0.23 -13.67
CA ALA A 310 -24.46 -0.33 -12.36
C ALA A 310 -25.27 -1.14 -11.34
N GLU A 311 -26.59 -1.27 -11.52
CA GLU A 311 -27.49 -2.06 -10.66
C GLU A 311 -27.30 -3.57 -10.81
N GLY A 312 -26.71 -4.02 -11.92
CA GLY A 312 -26.39 -5.43 -12.17
C GLY A 312 -25.44 -6.05 -11.15
N ASP A 313 -24.69 -5.23 -10.40
CA ASP A 313 -23.93 -5.66 -9.23
C ASP A 313 -24.23 -4.76 -8.04
N GLY A 314 -25.00 -5.26 -7.06
CA GLY A 314 -25.34 -4.53 -5.84
C GLY A 314 -24.12 -4.00 -5.08
N SER A 315 -22.95 -4.65 -5.17
CA SER A 315 -21.72 -4.13 -4.56
C SER A 315 -21.12 -2.95 -5.33
N PHE A 316 -21.29 -2.90 -6.65
CA PHE A 316 -20.85 -1.78 -7.47
C PHE A 316 -21.78 -0.60 -7.30
N PHE A 317 -23.11 -0.84 -7.34
CA PHE A 317 -24.10 0.21 -7.07
C PHE A 317 -23.96 0.79 -5.66
N ALA A 318 -23.69 -0.04 -4.64
CA ALA A 318 -23.40 0.40 -3.28
C ALA A 318 -22.28 1.44 -3.21
N ARG A 319 -21.20 1.26 -3.98
CA ARG A 319 -20.09 2.23 -3.98
C ARG A 319 -20.52 3.59 -4.52
N ILE A 320 -21.43 3.61 -5.50
CA ILE A 320 -21.94 4.85 -6.08
C ILE A 320 -22.74 5.60 -5.02
N TYR A 321 -23.79 5.00 -4.46
CA TYR A 321 -24.66 5.73 -3.54
C TYR A 321 -23.97 6.01 -2.18
N GLN A 322 -23.16 5.10 -1.64
CA GLN A 322 -22.44 5.30 -0.37
C GLN A 322 -21.37 6.40 -0.46
N SER A 323 -20.85 6.66 -1.67
CA SER A 323 -19.99 7.82 -1.89
C SER A 323 -20.78 9.09 -2.21
N LEU A 324 -21.88 8.97 -2.97
CA LEU A 324 -22.69 10.11 -3.39
C LEU A 324 -23.43 10.76 -2.22
N ASP A 325 -23.90 9.98 -1.24
CA ASP A 325 -24.59 10.46 -0.05
C ASP A 325 -23.77 11.52 0.72
N PRO A 326 -22.56 11.22 1.24
CA PRO A 326 -21.77 12.20 1.97
C PRO A 326 -21.30 13.35 1.07
N ILE A 327 -21.05 13.12 -0.23
CA ILE A 327 -20.71 14.20 -1.19
C ILE A 327 -21.87 15.19 -1.32
N CYS A 328 -23.10 14.70 -1.46
CA CYS A 328 -24.29 15.54 -1.46
C CYS A 328 -24.47 16.25 -0.12
N GLY A 329 -24.14 15.58 0.98
CA GLY A 329 -24.14 16.14 2.34
C GLY A 329 -23.17 17.31 2.50
N LEU A 330 -21.97 17.25 1.91
CA LEU A 330 -21.01 18.36 1.93
C LEU A 330 -21.54 19.62 1.23
N LEU A 331 -22.48 19.47 0.30
CA LEU A 331 -23.08 20.59 -0.42
C LEU A 331 -24.24 21.25 0.34
N THR A 332 -24.71 20.69 1.45
CA THR A 332 -25.79 21.30 2.25
C THR A 332 -25.29 22.49 3.08
N HIS A 333 -24.01 22.49 3.41
CA HIS A 333 -23.36 23.54 4.19
C HIS A 333 -22.05 23.96 3.48
N PRO A 334 -21.99 25.12 2.80
CA PRO A 334 -20.84 25.49 1.97
C PRO A 334 -19.47 25.43 2.68
N TRP A 335 -19.43 25.65 4.00
CA TRP A 335 -18.19 25.57 4.78
C TRP A 335 -17.72 24.12 5.02
N THR A 336 -18.63 23.12 5.06
CA THR A 336 -18.24 21.71 5.24
C THR A 336 -17.52 21.17 4.01
N LEU A 337 -17.70 21.77 2.83
CA LEU A 337 -16.87 21.46 1.66
C LEU A 337 -15.37 21.71 1.95
N LEU A 338 -15.04 22.72 2.75
CA LEU A 338 -13.66 23.08 3.07
C LEU A 338 -13.09 22.26 4.23
N THR A 339 -13.84 22.13 5.33
CA THR A 339 -13.34 21.53 6.59
C THR A 339 -13.94 20.16 6.92
N GLY A 340 -14.97 19.72 6.19
CA GLY A 340 -15.71 18.49 6.47
C GLY A 340 -16.72 18.63 7.61
N TYR A 341 -17.37 17.51 7.95
CA TYR A 341 -18.29 17.35 9.07
C TYR A 341 -17.57 17.06 10.41
N GLY A 342 -16.26 16.83 10.36
CA GLY A 342 -15.41 16.43 11.48
C GLY A 342 -15.26 14.92 11.61
N ALA A 343 -14.17 14.49 12.25
CA ALA A 343 -13.90 13.09 12.53
C ALA A 343 -15.07 12.45 13.29
N GLY A 344 -15.55 11.31 12.80
CA GLY A 344 -16.68 10.57 13.34
C GLY A 344 -18.05 10.97 12.81
N ASN A 345 -18.15 12.01 11.98
CA ASN A 345 -19.43 12.59 11.55
C ASN A 345 -19.79 12.28 10.09
N ILE A 346 -19.25 11.22 9.51
CA ILE A 346 -19.64 10.73 8.17
C ILE A 346 -21.16 10.49 8.12
N ILE A 347 -21.75 9.97 9.20
CA ILE A 347 -23.20 9.72 9.29
C ILE A 347 -24.03 10.99 9.10
N ASN A 348 -23.58 12.13 9.63
CA ASN A 348 -24.29 13.40 9.47
C ASN A 348 -24.25 13.88 8.02
N ALA A 349 -23.12 13.67 7.33
CA ALA A 349 -23.02 13.94 5.90
C ALA A 349 -23.95 13.03 5.09
N VAL A 350 -24.00 11.74 5.41
CA VAL A 350 -24.90 10.76 4.76
C VAL A 350 -26.36 11.16 4.93
N TRP A 351 -26.82 11.42 6.17
CA TRP A 351 -28.20 11.84 6.43
C TRP A 351 -28.57 13.16 5.73
N ALA A 352 -27.65 14.13 5.70
CA ALA A 352 -27.89 15.40 5.03
C ALA A 352 -27.98 15.26 3.50
N GLY A 353 -27.25 14.31 2.91
CA GLY A 353 -27.13 14.15 1.47
C GLY A 353 -28.07 13.14 0.82
N ALA A 354 -28.55 12.14 1.57
CA ALA A 354 -29.27 10.97 1.04
C ALA A 354 -30.46 11.32 0.15
N ALA A 355 -31.28 12.31 0.55
CA ALA A 355 -32.44 12.72 -0.26
C ALA A 355 -32.03 13.37 -1.59
N LYS A 356 -30.91 14.10 -1.62
CA LYS A 356 -30.39 14.73 -2.85
C LYS A 356 -29.70 13.70 -3.73
N ALA A 357 -28.94 12.79 -3.13
CA ALA A 357 -28.32 11.66 -3.82
C ALA A 357 -29.37 10.76 -4.47
N GLY A 358 -30.44 10.41 -3.75
CA GLY A 358 -31.57 9.65 -4.28
C GLY A 358 -32.18 10.30 -5.52
N ARG A 359 -32.52 11.59 -5.46
CA ARG A 359 -33.04 12.32 -6.64
C ARG A 359 -32.08 12.36 -7.83
N LEU A 360 -30.77 12.45 -7.56
CA LEU A 360 -29.76 12.44 -8.62
C LEU A 360 -29.67 11.06 -9.30
N LEU A 361 -29.74 9.99 -8.51
CA LEU A 361 -29.77 8.62 -9.02
C LEU A 361 -31.05 8.35 -9.82
N ASP A 362 -32.22 8.77 -9.32
CA ASP A 362 -33.49 8.67 -10.04
C ASP A 362 -33.42 9.43 -11.37
N GLY A 363 -32.82 10.62 -11.38
CA GLY A 363 -32.59 11.42 -12.59
C GLY A 363 -31.64 10.77 -13.60
N LEU A 364 -30.79 9.84 -13.17
CA LEU A 364 -29.91 9.02 -14.03
C LEU A 364 -30.58 7.70 -14.45
N GLY A 365 -31.84 7.48 -14.09
CA GLY A 365 -32.57 6.24 -14.36
C GLY A 365 -32.17 5.07 -13.45
N MET A 366 -31.62 5.37 -12.26
CA MET A 366 -31.16 4.39 -11.28
C MET A 366 -32.06 4.40 -10.02
N ASN A 367 -31.97 3.38 -9.18
CA ASN A 367 -32.75 3.23 -7.95
C ASN A 367 -32.26 4.18 -6.83
N GLY A 368 -32.76 5.41 -6.81
CA GLY A 368 -32.46 6.39 -5.76
C GLY A 368 -32.91 5.98 -4.36
N GLY A 369 -33.89 5.08 -4.25
CA GLY A 369 -34.35 4.51 -2.98
C GLY A 369 -33.25 3.79 -2.21
N ALA A 370 -32.23 3.26 -2.90
CA ALA A 370 -31.08 2.61 -2.27
C ALA A 370 -30.26 3.57 -1.40
N ALA A 371 -30.10 4.83 -1.81
CA ALA A 371 -29.40 5.87 -1.06
C ALA A 371 -30.14 6.19 0.26
N THR A 372 -31.44 6.46 0.16
CA THR A 372 -32.27 6.75 1.35
C THR A 372 -32.42 5.54 2.27
N GLY A 373 -32.50 4.33 1.70
CA GLY A 373 -32.58 3.08 2.46
C GLY A 373 -31.27 2.79 3.21
N PHE A 374 -30.13 3.04 2.58
CA PHE A 374 -28.82 2.96 3.24
C PHE A 374 -28.72 3.92 4.42
N ALA A 375 -29.02 5.21 4.18
CA ALA A 375 -28.98 6.25 5.21
C ALA A 375 -29.91 5.93 6.42
N ALA A 376 -31.06 5.31 6.18
CA ALA A 376 -31.97 4.86 7.23
C ALA A 376 -31.48 3.60 7.99
N GLY A 377 -30.66 2.77 7.35
CA GLY A 377 -30.17 1.51 7.90
C GLY A 377 -28.82 1.59 8.63
N VAL A 378 -28.13 2.73 8.59
CA VAL A 378 -26.82 2.93 9.23
C VAL A 378 -26.87 3.93 10.38
N ASN A 379 -25.88 3.83 11.27
CA ASN A 379 -25.65 4.74 12.38
C ASN A 379 -24.17 5.18 12.41
N ALA A 380 -23.81 6.03 13.37
CA ALA A 380 -22.44 6.56 13.49
C ALA A 380 -21.34 5.49 13.56
N ASP A 381 -21.62 4.34 14.19
CA ASP A 381 -20.63 3.27 14.42
C ASP A 381 -20.55 2.25 13.27
N THR A 382 -21.52 2.31 12.37
CA THR A 382 -21.66 1.35 11.28
C THR A 382 -21.49 1.98 9.91
N VAL A 383 -21.65 3.31 9.78
CA VAL A 383 -21.55 4.05 8.51
C VAL A 383 -20.17 3.94 7.86
N TRP A 384 -20.17 3.92 6.53
CA TRP A 384 -18.99 3.73 5.70
C TRP A 384 -19.32 4.22 4.27
N THR A 385 -18.32 4.64 3.49
CA THR A 385 -18.43 5.24 2.15
C THR A 385 -17.87 4.38 1.00
N MET A 386 -17.21 3.25 1.32
CA MET A 386 -16.47 2.38 0.39
C MET A 386 -15.31 3.05 -0.39
N CYS A 387 -15.01 4.33 -0.14
CA CYS A 387 -13.99 5.11 -0.83
C CYS A 387 -13.19 6.00 0.14
N ALA A 388 -11.88 5.78 0.26
CA ALA A 388 -11.06 6.48 1.25
C ALA A 388 -11.03 7.99 1.00
N TYR A 389 -11.12 8.42 -0.26
CA TYR A 389 -11.24 9.84 -0.60
C TYR A 389 -12.54 10.43 -0.10
N THR A 390 -13.65 9.71 -0.28
CA THR A 390 -14.94 10.18 0.18
C THR A 390 -14.95 10.30 1.70
N SER A 391 -14.41 9.32 2.44
CA SER A 391 -14.30 9.41 3.90
C SER A 391 -13.44 10.60 4.34
N VAL A 392 -12.27 10.81 3.71
CA VAL A 392 -11.38 11.96 4.02
C VAL A 392 -12.07 13.30 3.74
N ILE A 393 -12.75 13.44 2.60
CA ILE A 393 -13.45 14.69 2.26
C ILE A 393 -14.67 14.88 3.17
N ALA A 394 -15.41 13.83 3.49
CA ALA A 394 -16.56 13.90 4.38
C ALA A 394 -16.18 14.38 5.79
N GLU A 395 -15.07 13.86 6.34
CA GLU A 395 -14.63 14.22 7.69
C GLU A 395 -13.79 15.50 7.76
N TYR A 396 -12.90 15.73 6.79
CA TYR A 396 -11.89 16.79 6.84
C TYR A 396 -11.95 17.79 5.69
N GLY A 397 -12.90 17.63 4.77
CA GLY A 397 -13.12 18.53 3.63
C GLY A 397 -11.98 18.51 2.61
N LEU A 398 -12.07 19.42 1.64
CA LEU A 398 -11.05 19.58 0.60
C LEU A 398 -9.71 20.04 1.16
N ILE A 399 -9.70 20.79 2.28
CA ILE A 399 -8.44 21.19 2.94
C ILE A 399 -7.73 19.95 3.50
N GLY A 400 -8.46 19.06 4.18
CA GLY A 400 -7.90 17.82 4.71
C GLY A 400 -7.30 16.93 3.61
N LEU A 401 -8.01 16.77 2.49
CA LEU A 401 -7.50 16.04 1.34
C LEU A 401 -6.26 16.69 0.73
N ALA A 402 -6.27 18.01 0.52
CA ALA A 402 -5.13 18.75 -0.01
C ALA A 402 -3.90 18.62 0.90
N MET A 403 -4.10 18.67 2.21
CA MET A 403 -3.03 18.48 3.19
C MET A 403 -2.48 17.05 3.20
N LEU A 404 -3.33 16.03 3.04
CA LEU A 404 -2.89 14.64 2.93
C LEU A 404 -2.04 14.42 1.67
N VAL A 405 -2.50 14.91 0.52
CA VAL A 405 -1.76 14.83 -0.75
C VAL A 405 -0.47 15.63 -0.65
N GLY A 406 -0.53 16.89 -0.17
CA GLY A 406 0.61 17.77 0.00
C GLY A 406 1.66 17.19 0.95
N ALA A 407 1.27 16.69 2.12
CA ALA A 407 2.17 16.05 3.07
C ALA A 407 2.84 14.81 2.49
N SER A 408 2.09 13.98 1.77
CA SER A 408 2.62 12.81 1.07
C SER A 408 3.66 13.22 0.01
N MET A 409 3.32 14.16 -0.86
CA MET A 409 4.22 14.68 -1.91
C MET A 409 5.47 15.33 -1.32
N VAL A 410 5.35 16.16 -0.29
CA VAL A 410 6.50 16.75 0.40
C VAL A 410 7.38 15.64 0.96
N CYS A 411 6.83 14.65 1.66
CA CYS A 411 7.64 13.55 2.21
C CYS A 411 8.33 12.71 1.13
N MET A 412 7.69 12.49 -0.02
CA MET A 412 8.26 11.79 -1.17
C MET A 412 9.40 12.59 -1.82
N THR A 413 9.36 13.92 -1.73
CA THR A 413 10.32 14.83 -2.37
C THR A 413 11.40 15.39 -1.43
N ARG A 414 11.18 15.46 -0.11
CA ARG A 414 12.08 16.10 0.88
C ARG A 414 13.42 15.37 1.06
N GLY A 415 13.57 14.15 0.58
CA GLY A 415 14.88 13.50 0.44
C GLY A 415 15.85 14.23 -0.52
N ARG A 416 15.39 15.28 -1.21
CA ARG A 416 16.14 16.02 -2.25
C ARG A 416 16.85 17.27 -1.75
N THR A 417 16.33 17.98 -0.75
CA THR A 417 16.86 19.31 -0.36
C THR A 417 18.17 19.25 0.39
N VAL A 418 18.45 18.17 1.11
CA VAL A 418 19.72 18.02 1.86
C VAL A 418 20.94 17.86 0.94
N TYR A 419 20.77 17.31 -0.27
CA TYR A 419 21.89 17.12 -1.21
C TYR A 419 22.18 18.34 -2.08
N ARG A 420 21.21 19.26 -2.23
CA ARG A 420 21.39 20.47 -3.07
C ARG A 420 22.01 21.64 -2.29
N GLY A 421 21.93 21.64 -0.96
CA GLY A 421 22.55 22.66 -0.11
C GLY A 421 24.00 22.36 0.31
N GLY A 422 24.57 21.22 -0.10
CA GLY A 422 25.94 20.82 0.25
C GLY A 422 26.96 20.99 -0.88
N ALA A 423 26.54 21.45 -2.07
CA ALA A 423 27.41 21.58 -3.24
C ALA A 423 27.79 23.04 -3.57
N ASP A 424 27.15 24.04 -2.95
CA ASP A 424 27.32 25.46 -3.31
C ASP A 424 27.90 26.33 -2.17
N GLY A 425 28.71 25.74 -1.28
CA GLY A 425 29.22 26.44 -0.09
C GLY A 425 30.61 25.99 0.35
N ALA A 426 31.58 25.97 -0.55
CA ALA A 426 33.00 25.90 -0.19
C ALA A 426 33.85 26.60 -1.27
N SER A 427 33.91 27.93 -1.18
CA SER A 427 34.97 28.73 -1.81
C SER A 427 35.33 29.87 -0.87
N SER A 428 36.63 30.15 -0.81
CA SER A 428 37.35 31.21 -0.08
C SER A 428 37.27 31.20 1.45
N ASP A 429 38.27 30.63 2.11
CA ASP A 429 39.43 31.42 2.56
C ASP A 429 40.58 30.53 3.05
N GLY A 430 41.79 30.87 2.63
CA GLY A 430 43.01 30.11 2.88
C GLY A 430 43.68 30.45 4.19
N LEU A 431 44.46 29.49 4.72
CA LEU A 431 45.62 29.76 5.57
C LEU A 431 46.51 28.51 5.68
N ALA A 432 47.66 28.61 5.00
CA ALA A 432 49.01 28.19 5.38
C ALA A 432 49.30 26.78 5.94
N HIS A 433 50.06 26.02 5.14
CA HIS A 433 51.32 25.28 5.43
C HIS A 433 51.35 24.07 4.48
N GLY A 434 52.19 23.97 3.45
CA GLY A 434 53.57 24.40 3.32
C GLY A 434 54.50 23.20 3.53
N VAL A 435 54.68 22.36 2.51
CA VAL A 435 55.92 21.57 2.25
C VAL A 435 55.96 21.23 0.75
N CYS A 436 56.99 21.73 0.08
CA CYS A 436 57.39 21.42 -1.28
C CYS A 436 58.53 20.39 -1.27
N VAL A 437 58.52 19.43 -2.19
CA VAL A 437 59.69 18.70 -2.75
C VAL A 437 59.26 18.25 -4.16
N THR A 438 59.42 19.10 -5.19
CA THR A 438 60.49 19.11 -6.22
C THR A 438 60.54 17.91 -7.16
N ASP A 439 60.38 18.25 -8.44
CA ASP A 439 60.47 17.49 -9.70
C ASP A 439 61.85 16.85 -9.98
N VAL A 440 61.89 15.95 -10.98
CA VAL A 440 62.85 15.79 -12.13
C VAL A 440 62.46 14.45 -12.81
N ALA A 441 61.85 14.35 -13.99
CA ALA A 441 62.23 14.67 -15.39
C ALA A 441 62.47 13.39 -16.22
N ASP A 442 62.32 13.56 -17.55
CA ASP A 442 62.72 12.72 -18.70
C ASP A 442 61.79 11.60 -19.19
N VAL A 443 61.53 11.38 -20.49
CA VAL A 443 61.63 12.09 -21.80
C VAL A 443 61.11 11.07 -22.85
N ALA A 444 60.27 11.53 -23.81
CA ALA A 444 60.05 11.11 -25.22
C ALA A 444 60.01 9.60 -25.64
N ASP A 445 59.38 9.11 -26.72
CA ASP A 445 58.56 9.60 -27.84
C ASP A 445 58.00 8.35 -28.57
N VAL A 446 57.19 8.59 -29.61
CA VAL A 446 56.94 7.76 -30.82
C VAL A 446 55.48 7.35 -31.07
N ALA A 447 55.04 7.84 -32.23
CA ALA A 447 53.72 7.90 -32.84
C ALA A 447 53.19 6.59 -33.45
N GLY A 448 51.88 6.60 -33.73
CA GLY A 448 51.20 5.70 -34.66
C GLY A 448 49.67 5.85 -34.59
N GLY A 449 49.10 6.72 -35.42
CA GLY A 449 47.68 7.09 -35.40
C GLY A 449 46.72 6.08 -36.02
N ASN A 450 45.42 6.22 -35.76
CA ASN A 450 44.45 6.69 -36.75
C ASN A 450 43.10 7.03 -36.11
N SER A 451 42.43 7.97 -36.75
CA SER A 451 41.26 8.75 -36.34
C SER A 451 39.95 7.94 -36.32
N GLY A 452 39.06 8.34 -35.42
CA GLY A 452 37.69 7.87 -35.32
C GLY A 452 36.89 8.73 -34.34
N ASP A 453 36.59 9.95 -34.77
CA ASP A 453 35.70 10.88 -34.07
C ASP A 453 34.33 10.25 -33.80
N GLY A 454 33.86 10.39 -32.57
CA GLY A 454 32.58 9.85 -32.15
C GLY A 454 32.27 10.10 -30.68
N VAL A 455 32.46 11.36 -30.27
CA VAL A 455 31.86 12.07 -29.14
C VAL A 455 31.09 11.21 -28.12
N ALA A 456 31.63 11.21 -26.91
CA ALA A 456 30.97 10.90 -25.65
C ALA A 456 29.43 11.05 -25.73
N GLY A 457 28.75 9.91 -25.78
CA GLY A 457 27.32 9.83 -25.52
C GLY A 457 27.08 10.23 -24.07
N ALA A 458 26.91 11.54 -23.87
CA ALA A 458 26.49 12.16 -22.64
C ALA A 458 25.37 11.32 -22.02
N GLY A 459 25.62 10.83 -20.80
CA GLY A 459 24.59 10.30 -19.93
C GLY A 459 23.53 11.39 -19.77
N SER A 460 22.49 11.32 -20.59
CA SER A 460 21.42 12.29 -20.61
C SER A 460 20.71 12.21 -19.26
N GLY A 461 20.83 13.31 -18.53
CA GLY A 461 20.38 13.44 -17.17
C GLY A 461 18.91 13.08 -17.04
N GLU A 462 18.61 12.11 -16.17
CA GLU A 462 17.36 12.13 -15.43
C GLU A 462 17.40 13.32 -14.44
N SER A 463 17.12 14.50 -14.98
CA SER A 463 16.51 15.61 -14.25
C SER A 463 14.97 15.46 -14.21
N GLY A 464 14.46 14.25 -14.46
CA GLY A 464 13.07 13.88 -14.24
C GLY A 464 12.80 13.70 -12.74
N VAL A 465 11.96 14.57 -12.20
CA VAL A 465 11.63 14.71 -10.78
C VAL A 465 11.04 13.43 -10.17
N TRP A 466 10.61 12.43 -10.96
CA TRP A 466 10.04 11.17 -10.48
C TRP A 466 10.42 9.98 -11.38
N HIS A 467 10.90 8.89 -10.78
CA HIS A 467 11.13 7.63 -11.50
C HIS A 467 9.77 7.04 -11.93
N LYS A 468 9.69 6.55 -13.16
CA LYS A 468 8.46 6.02 -13.78
C LYS A 468 7.70 5.02 -12.89
N THR A 469 8.42 4.13 -12.22
CA THR A 469 7.83 3.16 -11.26
C THR A 469 7.09 3.83 -10.12
N VAL A 470 7.59 4.95 -9.59
CA VAL A 470 6.93 5.69 -8.50
C VAL A 470 5.65 6.36 -8.98
N ILE A 471 5.65 6.89 -10.21
CA ILE A 471 4.43 7.44 -10.83
C ILE A 471 3.38 6.35 -11.02
N CYS A 472 3.79 5.20 -11.58
CA CYS A 472 2.90 4.05 -11.76
C CYS A 472 2.33 3.56 -10.43
N TRP A 473 3.14 3.55 -9.37
CA TRP A 473 2.70 3.21 -8.02
C TRP A 473 1.73 4.25 -7.44
N LEU A 474 2.00 5.54 -7.60
CA LEU A 474 1.09 6.60 -7.16
C LEU A 474 -0.28 6.46 -7.83
N VAL A 475 -0.32 6.23 -9.14
CA VAL A 475 -1.57 5.98 -9.91
C VAL A 475 -2.28 4.74 -9.40
N LEU A 476 -1.56 3.65 -9.14
CA LEU A 476 -2.13 2.42 -8.60
C LEU A 476 -2.75 2.62 -7.21
N VAL A 477 -2.04 3.28 -6.30
CA VAL A 477 -2.54 3.59 -4.95
C VAL A 477 -3.77 4.50 -5.04
N ALA A 478 -3.75 5.48 -5.95
CA ALA A 478 -4.89 6.35 -6.15
C ALA A 478 -6.12 5.60 -6.66
N TYR A 479 -5.96 4.72 -7.64
CA TYR A 479 -7.02 3.83 -8.11
C TYR A 479 -7.57 2.96 -6.97
N LEU A 480 -6.69 2.33 -6.19
CA LEU A 480 -7.11 1.41 -5.14
C LEU A 480 -7.90 2.11 -4.00
N TYR A 481 -7.57 3.37 -3.68
CA TYR A 481 -8.29 4.17 -2.69
C TYR A 481 -9.64 4.72 -3.15
N ILE A 482 -9.89 4.80 -4.46
CA ILE A 482 -11.26 5.04 -4.97
C ILE A 482 -12.14 3.82 -4.63
N GLN A 483 -11.53 2.64 -4.66
CA GLN A 483 -12.26 1.37 -4.59
C GLN A 483 -12.31 0.79 -3.16
N CYS A 484 -11.49 1.28 -2.24
CA CYS A 484 -11.48 0.89 -0.82
C CYS A 484 -11.64 2.12 0.06
N GLU A 485 -12.57 2.05 1.01
CA GLU A 485 -12.66 3.01 2.10
C GLU A 485 -11.50 2.93 3.06
N ASN A 486 -11.06 1.70 3.32
CA ASN A 486 -10.01 1.49 4.27
C ASN A 486 -8.72 2.11 3.75
N TYR A 487 -8.16 2.97 4.59
CA TYR A 487 -6.75 3.27 4.62
C TYR A 487 -6.01 1.94 4.62
N ALA A 488 -5.60 1.37 3.48
CA ALA A 488 -4.59 0.34 3.55
C ALA A 488 -3.38 1.01 4.19
N PHE A 489 -3.28 0.85 5.50
CA PHE A 489 -2.39 1.62 6.37
C PHE A 489 -0.95 1.40 5.95
N ALA A 490 -0.69 0.35 5.17
CA ALA A 490 0.59 0.05 4.59
C ALA A 490 0.80 0.70 3.21
N ALA A 491 -0.22 0.84 2.35
CA ALA A 491 0.00 1.20 0.94
C ALA A 491 0.55 2.62 0.76
N LEU A 492 -0.12 3.63 1.32
CA LEU A 492 0.37 5.02 1.27
C LEU A 492 1.70 5.19 2.03
N PRO A 493 1.86 4.72 3.29
CA PRO A 493 3.14 4.77 3.98
C PRO A 493 4.29 4.08 3.25
N LEU A 494 4.03 2.92 2.64
CA LEU A 494 5.03 2.20 1.87
C LEU A 494 5.42 2.98 0.62
N LEU A 495 4.46 3.61 -0.08
CA LEU A 495 4.72 4.50 -1.21
C LEU A 495 5.58 5.71 -0.78
N VAL A 496 5.18 6.40 0.30
CA VAL A 496 5.90 7.56 0.83
C VAL A 496 7.34 7.17 1.23
N PHE A 497 7.48 6.06 1.95
CA PHE A 497 8.76 5.52 2.36
C PHE A 497 9.65 5.17 1.15
N ALA A 498 9.13 4.37 0.21
CA ALA A 498 9.91 3.90 -0.93
C ALA A 498 10.28 5.03 -1.88
N ALA A 499 9.37 5.95 -2.19
CA ALA A 499 9.66 7.10 -3.03
C ALA A 499 10.75 8.00 -2.44
N SER A 500 10.81 8.13 -1.11
CA SER A 500 11.90 8.85 -0.43
C SER A 500 13.28 8.18 -0.58
N LYS A 501 13.32 6.93 -1.07
CA LYS A 501 14.53 6.09 -1.17
C LYS A 501 15.09 5.89 -2.55
N VAL A 502 14.31 6.15 -3.61
CA VAL A 502 14.66 5.82 -5.01
C VAL A 502 15.95 6.49 -5.52
N ARG A 503 16.61 7.36 -4.74
CA ARG A 503 17.93 7.93 -5.08
C ARG A 503 19.11 7.55 -4.16
N ARG A 504 18.93 6.75 -3.09
CA ARG A 504 20.04 6.36 -2.18
C ARG A 504 20.87 5.17 -2.67
N GLU A 505 20.54 4.57 -3.82
CA GLU A 505 21.19 3.38 -4.38
C GLU A 505 21.88 3.67 -5.72
N ARG A 506 22.44 4.86 -5.90
CA ARG A 506 23.46 5.09 -6.92
C ARG A 506 24.82 5.10 -6.26
#